data_AF-A0A661KPX7-F1
#
_entry.id   AF-A0A661KPX7-F1
#
_cell.length_a   1.000
_cell.length_b   1.000
_cell.length_c   1.000
_cell.angle_alpha   90.00
_cell.angle_beta   90.00
_cell.angle_gamma   90.00
#
_symmetry.space_group_name_H-M   'P 1'
#
loop_
_entity.id
_entity.type
_entity.pdbx_description
1 polymer ?
#
loop_
_entity_poly.entity_id
_entity_poly.type
_entity_poly.pdbx_seq_one_letter_code
_entity_poly.pdbx_strand_id
1 'polypeptide(L)'
;MVNANEKKNYFITIEYDGSNYHGWQRQKGVLTIQEVIESRLAIMTGENITVWASGRTDAGVHALAQTAHFLSRTKIPPDALWRGLNSLLPEDIVIKELKPVPRKFHARFHAKSKVYEYRVLNRPLRSALQRNYIWHVPHELKLEAMQEALEILKGEHDFKAFQASGTKVKNTVRTLFRAEMAKKPGDVLIFTFEANGFLRYMVRNMVGTLIDLGKGKFSVDQIREILESCDRQKAGMTAPARGLYLVEVKY
;
A
#
# COMPACT_ATOMS: atom_id res chain seq x y z
N MET A 1 24.72 17.11 -29.34
CA MET A 1 23.31 17.28 -29.73
C MET A 1 22.47 16.29 -28.94
N VAL A 2 21.64 16.76 -28.01
CA VAL A 2 20.69 15.89 -27.30
C VAL A 2 19.62 15.47 -28.29
N ASN A 3 19.51 14.17 -28.55
CA ASN A 3 18.61 13.62 -29.55
C ASN A 3 17.17 14.01 -29.18
N ALA A 4 16.53 14.89 -29.96
CA ALA A 4 15.21 15.46 -29.64
C ALA A 4 14.06 14.43 -29.60
N ASN A 5 14.38 13.15 -29.81
CA ASN A 5 13.45 12.02 -29.86
C ASN A 5 13.57 11.06 -28.65
N GLU A 6 14.49 11.32 -27.72
CA GLU A 6 14.73 10.42 -26.58
C GLU A 6 13.75 10.69 -25.42
N LYS A 7 13.08 9.62 -24.96
CA LYS A 7 12.21 9.70 -23.78
C LYS A 7 13.04 9.88 -22.51
N LYS A 8 12.72 10.91 -21.73
CA LYS A 8 13.23 11.11 -20.36
C LYS A 8 12.41 10.29 -19.38
N ASN A 9 13.06 9.86 -18.29
CA ASN A 9 12.42 9.13 -17.21
C ASN A 9 12.10 10.08 -16.07
N TYR A 10 10.85 10.06 -15.62
CA TYR A 10 10.35 10.90 -14.53
C TYR A 10 9.88 10.01 -13.40
N PHE A 11 10.31 10.35 -12.18
CA PHE A 11 9.84 9.78 -10.95
C PHE A 11 8.75 10.68 -10.36
N ILE A 12 7.72 10.06 -9.80
CA ILE A 12 6.66 10.74 -9.06
C ILE A 12 6.40 10.08 -7.71
N THR A 13 6.16 10.92 -6.70
CA THR A 13 5.61 10.53 -5.40
C THR A 13 4.16 10.98 -5.34
N ILE A 14 3.26 10.09 -4.93
CA ILE A 14 1.81 10.22 -5.08
C ILE A 14 1.16 9.94 -3.74
N GLU A 15 0.28 10.84 -3.33
CA GLU A 15 -0.66 10.65 -2.23
C GLU A 15 -2.06 10.51 -2.81
N TYR A 16 -2.86 9.58 -2.30
CA TYR A 16 -4.25 9.44 -2.73
C TYR A 16 -5.15 8.83 -1.66
N ASP A 17 -6.40 9.27 -1.68
CA ASP A 17 -7.51 8.58 -1.04
C ASP A 17 -8.06 7.50 -1.97
N GLY A 18 -7.82 6.23 -1.62
CA GLY A 18 -8.28 5.09 -2.42
C GLY A 18 -9.78 4.78 -2.36
N SER A 19 -10.57 5.51 -1.56
CA SER A 19 -11.97 5.19 -1.26
C SER A 19 -12.86 5.05 -2.50
N ASN A 20 -12.63 5.89 -3.51
CA ASN A 20 -13.44 5.95 -4.73
C ASN A 20 -12.88 5.09 -5.88
N TYR A 21 -11.84 4.30 -5.62
CA TYR A 21 -11.06 3.64 -6.66
C TYR A 21 -11.01 2.12 -6.48
N HIS A 22 -11.00 1.40 -7.60
CA HIS A 22 -10.82 -0.05 -7.64
C HIS A 22 -9.34 -0.46 -7.59
N GLY A 23 -8.57 0.29 -6.81
CA GLY A 23 -7.15 0.10 -6.55
C GLY A 23 -6.27 0.86 -7.53
N TRP A 24 -4.98 0.54 -7.49
CA TRP A 24 -3.99 1.19 -8.33
C TRP A 24 -4.14 0.83 -9.81
N GLN A 25 -4.17 -0.46 -10.12
CA GLN A 25 -3.89 -0.98 -11.46
C GLN A 25 -5.09 -0.79 -12.39
N ARG A 26 -4.86 -0.16 -13.56
CA ARG A 26 -5.85 -0.01 -14.63
C ARG A 26 -6.49 -1.34 -15.02
N GLN A 27 -7.82 -1.37 -15.05
CA GLN A 27 -8.67 -2.52 -15.34
C GLN A 27 -9.90 -2.08 -16.13
N LYS A 28 -10.50 -2.98 -16.91
CA LYS A 28 -11.67 -2.64 -17.74
C LYS A 28 -12.91 -2.44 -16.87
N GLY A 29 -13.64 -1.33 -17.10
CA GLY A 29 -14.97 -1.09 -16.52
C GLY A 29 -14.97 -0.53 -15.10
N VAL A 30 -13.83 -0.19 -14.53
CA VAL A 30 -13.71 0.39 -13.18
C VAL A 30 -12.67 1.49 -13.14
N LEU A 31 -12.93 2.56 -12.37
CA LEU A 31 -11.98 3.67 -12.22
C LEU A 31 -10.83 3.31 -11.28
N THR A 32 -9.60 3.66 -11.66
CA THR A 32 -8.37 3.31 -10.95
C THR A 32 -7.40 4.50 -10.86
N ILE A 33 -6.52 4.50 -9.86
CA ILE A 33 -5.54 5.58 -9.68
C ILE A 33 -4.62 5.71 -10.89
N GLN A 34 -4.13 4.58 -11.43
CA GLN A 34 -3.24 4.58 -12.59
C GLN A 34 -3.91 5.23 -13.81
N GLU A 35 -5.16 4.88 -14.10
CA GLU A 35 -5.89 5.42 -15.25
C GLU A 35 -6.11 6.92 -15.14
N VAL A 36 -6.47 7.42 -13.96
CA VAL A 36 -6.64 8.86 -13.74
C VAL A 36 -5.33 9.59 -14.03
N ILE A 37 -4.21 9.15 -13.43
CA ILE A 37 -2.91 9.79 -13.63
C ILE A 37 -2.47 9.72 -15.10
N GLU A 38 -2.59 8.56 -15.74
CA GLU A 38 -2.24 8.37 -17.16
C GLU A 38 -3.07 9.27 -18.08
N SER A 39 -4.38 9.43 -17.81
CA SER A 39 -5.25 10.30 -18.60
C SER A 39 -4.85 11.78 -18.49
N ARG A 40 -4.46 12.25 -17.30
CA ARG A 40 -4.01 13.64 -17.10
C ARG A 40 -2.63 13.89 -17.70
N LEU A 41 -1.74 12.91 -17.61
CA LEU A 41 -0.46 12.95 -18.32
C LEU A 41 -0.65 13.01 -19.84
N ALA A 42 -1.62 12.30 -20.39
CA ALA A 42 -1.92 12.35 -21.81
C ALA A 42 -2.44 13.72 -22.25
N ILE A 43 -3.30 14.37 -21.45
CA ILE A 43 -3.74 15.75 -21.70
C ILE A 43 -2.55 16.72 -21.69
N MET A 44 -1.68 16.62 -20.69
CA MET A 44 -0.53 17.52 -20.53
C MET A 44 0.52 17.36 -21.61
N THR A 45 0.80 16.14 -22.03
CA THR A 45 1.95 15.83 -22.89
C THR A 45 1.58 15.52 -24.34
N GLY A 46 0.30 15.26 -24.62
CA GLY A 46 -0.15 14.72 -25.91
C GLY A 46 0.31 13.28 -26.18
N GLU A 47 0.88 12.60 -25.18
CA GLU A 47 1.42 11.24 -25.30
C GLU A 47 0.58 10.23 -24.51
N ASN A 48 0.38 9.04 -25.09
CA ASN A 48 -0.10 7.89 -24.33
C ASN A 48 1.03 7.35 -23.44
N ILE A 49 1.04 7.77 -22.18
CA ILE A 49 2.06 7.41 -21.19
C ILE A 49 1.56 6.25 -20.32
N THR A 50 2.41 5.25 -20.14
CA THR A 50 2.21 4.20 -19.12
C THR A 50 2.97 4.59 -17.85
N VAL A 51 2.30 4.51 -16.70
CA VAL A 51 2.88 4.76 -15.38
C VAL A 51 3.14 3.44 -14.66
N TRP A 52 4.37 3.24 -14.21
CA TRP A 52 4.80 2.03 -13.50
C TRP A 52 5.06 2.34 -12.02
N ALA A 53 4.14 1.90 -11.14
CA ALA A 53 4.29 2.04 -9.69
C ALA A 53 5.28 1.05 -9.07
N SER A 54 5.71 1.39 -7.85
CA SER A 54 6.54 0.54 -6.99
C SER A 54 5.83 -0.71 -6.50
N GLY A 55 4.50 -0.65 -6.38
CA GLY A 55 3.61 -1.71 -5.93
C GLY A 55 2.16 -1.38 -6.24
N ARG A 56 1.30 -2.39 -6.27
CA ARG A 56 -0.13 -2.21 -6.47
C ARG A 56 -0.83 -2.17 -5.10
N THR A 57 -1.75 -1.23 -4.95
CA THR A 57 -2.71 -1.20 -3.84
C THR A 57 -4.06 -1.75 -4.31
N ASP A 58 -4.77 -2.40 -3.40
CA ASP A 58 -6.11 -2.95 -3.66
C ASP A 58 -7.18 -1.84 -3.64
N ALA A 59 -8.40 -2.18 -4.08
CA ALA A 59 -9.55 -1.28 -3.99
C ALA A 59 -9.77 -0.77 -2.55
N GLY A 60 -9.95 0.54 -2.39
CA GLY A 60 -10.15 1.19 -1.10
C GLY A 60 -8.91 1.36 -0.23
N VAL A 61 -7.70 1.01 -0.69
CA VAL A 61 -6.44 1.22 0.04
C VAL A 61 -5.86 2.58 -0.32
N HIS A 62 -5.37 3.33 0.67
CA HIS A 62 -4.81 4.67 0.47
C HIS A 62 -3.28 4.65 0.32
N ALA A 63 -2.69 5.77 -0.08
CA ALA A 63 -1.25 5.96 0.00
C ALA A 63 -0.89 7.40 0.39
N LEU A 64 0.15 7.54 1.22
CA LEU A 64 0.76 8.82 1.58
C LEU A 64 2.00 9.13 0.73
N ALA A 65 2.66 8.09 0.22
CA ALA A 65 3.81 8.21 -0.67
C ALA A 65 3.99 6.97 -1.56
N GLN A 66 2.96 6.65 -2.37
CA GLN A 66 3.15 5.71 -3.47
C GLN A 66 4.13 6.32 -4.47
N THR A 67 5.07 5.53 -4.95
CA THR A 67 6.05 6.00 -5.94
C THR A 67 5.84 5.31 -7.27
N ALA A 68 6.06 6.05 -8.35
CA ALA A 68 5.98 5.54 -9.70
C ALA A 68 6.99 6.22 -10.62
N HIS A 69 7.15 5.66 -11.82
CA HIS A 69 7.90 6.33 -12.88
C HIS A 69 7.18 6.21 -14.22
N PHE A 70 7.53 7.11 -15.13
CA PHE A 70 7.05 7.07 -16.50
C PHE A 70 8.07 7.67 -17.47
N LEU A 71 7.92 7.32 -18.75
CA LEU A 71 8.79 7.77 -19.82
C LEU A 71 8.03 8.71 -20.77
N SER A 72 8.56 9.90 -21.01
CA SER A 72 7.91 10.91 -21.87
C SER A 72 8.95 11.70 -22.68
N ARG A 73 8.55 12.14 -23.88
CA ARG A 73 9.31 13.06 -24.74
C ARG A 73 8.99 14.53 -24.46
N THR A 74 8.12 14.80 -23.47
CA THR A 74 7.67 16.15 -23.13
C THR A 74 8.85 17.11 -22.96
N LYS A 75 8.67 18.30 -23.53
CA LYS A 75 9.57 19.44 -23.35
C LYS A 75 9.13 20.35 -22.21
N ILE A 76 7.99 20.06 -21.59
CA ILE A 76 7.48 20.81 -20.45
C ILE A 76 8.50 20.68 -19.31
N PRO A 77 8.97 21.79 -18.73
CA PRO A 77 9.87 21.74 -17.58
C PRO A 77 9.25 20.95 -16.41
N PRO A 78 10.04 20.17 -15.64
CA PRO A 78 9.49 19.29 -14.59
C PRO A 78 8.56 20.01 -13.61
N ASP A 79 8.92 21.22 -13.21
CA ASP A 79 8.16 22.04 -12.26
C ASP A 79 6.80 22.52 -12.84
N ALA A 80 6.77 22.85 -14.14
CA ALA A 80 5.54 23.18 -14.84
C ALA A 80 4.65 21.94 -15.06
N LEU A 81 5.26 20.79 -15.38
CA LEU A 81 4.55 19.52 -15.50
C LEU A 81 3.94 19.11 -14.16
N TRP A 82 4.68 19.27 -13.07
CA TRP A 82 4.23 18.98 -11.71
C TRP A 82 3.00 19.82 -11.32
N ARG A 83 3.09 21.15 -11.48
CA ARG A 83 1.95 22.05 -11.21
C ARG A 83 0.76 21.76 -12.09
N GLY A 84 0.98 21.61 -13.40
CA GLY A 84 -0.09 21.34 -14.36
C GLY A 84 -0.79 20.00 -14.11
N LEU A 85 -0.03 18.97 -13.74
CA LEU A 85 -0.61 17.66 -13.39
C LEU A 85 -1.49 17.77 -12.14
N ASN A 86 -1.01 18.43 -11.07
CA ASN A 86 -1.81 18.64 -9.86
C ASN A 86 -3.05 19.52 -10.10
N SER A 87 -3.03 20.47 -11.03
CA SER A 87 -4.23 21.26 -11.35
C SER A 87 -5.29 20.49 -12.14
N LEU A 88 -4.93 19.36 -12.77
CA LEU A 88 -5.85 18.54 -13.57
C LEU A 88 -6.32 17.27 -12.83
N LEU A 89 -5.63 16.88 -11.77
CA LEU A 89 -5.99 15.74 -10.96
C LEU A 89 -7.19 16.07 -10.05
N PRO A 90 -8.02 15.08 -9.73
CA PRO A 90 -9.07 15.25 -8.72
C PRO A 90 -8.46 15.51 -7.34
N GLU A 91 -9.26 16.06 -6.42
CA GLU A 91 -8.84 16.42 -5.06
C GLU A 91 -8.31 15.24 -4.23
N ASP A 92 -8.66 14.01 -4.61
CA ASP A 92 -8.26 12.77 -3.93
C ASP A 92 -6.98 12.14 -4.49
N ILE A 93 -6.26 12.79 -5.42
CA ILE A 93 -4.95 12.35 -5.93
C ILE A 93 -3.99 13.56 -6.05
N VAL A 94 -2.87 13.50 -5.35
CA VAL A 94 -1.85 14.56 -5.35
C VAL A 94 -0.48 14.00 -5.72
N ILE A 95 0.20 14.65 -6.67
CA ILE A 95 1.61 14.42 -6.96
C ILE A 95 2.44 15.30 -6.02
N LYS A 96 3.09 14.69 -5.03
CA LYS A 96 3.90 15.39 -4.02
C LYS A 96 5.29 15.75 -4.53
N GLU A 97 5.81 14.97 -5.45
CA GLU A 97 7.13 15.18 -6.04
C GLU A 97 7.09 14.71 -7.49
N LEU A 98 7.74 15.46 -8.37
CA LEU A 98 8.05 15.04 -9.74
C LEU A 98 9.46 15.47 -10.10
N LYS A 99 10.32 14.53 -10.48
CA LYS A 99 11.69 14.84 -10.88
C LYS A 99 12.20 13.93 -11.99
N PRO A 100 13.11 14.40 -12.86
CA PRO A 100 13.83 13.51 -13.76
C PRO A 100 14.71 12.55 -12.97
N VAL A 101 14.83 11.32 -13.46
CA VAL A 101 15.67 10.26 -12.86
C VAL A 101 16.47 9.54 -13.95
N PRO A 102 17.52 8.77 -13.59
CA PRO A 102 18.27 8.00 -14.57
C PRO A 102 17.36 7.14 -15.45
N ARG A 103 17.72 7.03 -16.74
CA ARG A 103 16.90 6.31 -17.74
C ARG A 103 16.63 4.83 -17.37
N LYS A 104 17.54 4.23 -16.60
CA LYS A 104 17.48 2.84 -16.12
C LYS A 104 16.65 2.67 -14.84
N PHE A 105 16.25 3.76 -14.17
CA PHE A 105 15.48 3.67 -12.93
C PHE A 105 14.12 2.99 -13.16
N HIS A 106 13.76 2.05 -12.29
CA HIS A 106 12.45 1.42 -12.29
C HIS A 106 11.84 1.38 -10.88
N ALA A 107 10.71 2.06 -10.69
CA ALA A 107 10.09 2.28 -9.38
C ALA A 107 9.81 0.98 -8.59
N ARG A 108 9.51 -0.13 -9.28
CA ARG A 108 9.28 -1.44 -8.65
C ARG A 108 10.55 -2.22 -8.32
N PHE A 109 11.51 -2.27 -9.25
CA PHE A 109 12.62 -3.22 -9.17
C PHE A 109 13.81 -2.66 -8.40
N HIS A 110 13.91 -1.34 -8.28
CA HIS A 110 14.91 -0.69 -7.43
C HIS A 110 14.38 -0.41 -6.02
N ALA A 111 13.11 -0.66 -5.72
CA ALA A 111 12.60 -0.50 -4.36
C ALA A 111 13.22 -1.58 -3.45
N LYS A 112 13.85 -1.16 -2.34
CA LYS A 112 14.46 -2.02 -1.33
C LYS A 112 13.45 -2.51 -0.30
N SER A 113 12.55 -1.63 0.13
CA SER A 113 11.47 -1.97 1.06
C SER A 113 10.26 -1.05 0.87
N LYS A 114 9.14 -1.43 1.48
CA LYS A 114 7.93 -0.62 1.56
C LYS A 114 7.43 -0.59 2.99
N VAL A 115 6.90 0.54 3.41
CA VAL A 115 6.29 0.72 4.74
C VAL A 115 4.79 0.87 4.57
N TYR A 116 4.03 0.01 5.24
CA TYR A 116 2.59 0.12 5.36
C TYR A 116 2.19 0.44 6.79
N GLU A 117 1.18 1.29 6.93
CA GLU A 117 0.46 1.48 8.17
C GLU A 117 -0.94 0.89 8.04
N TYR A 118 -1.41 0.21 9.09
CA TYR A 118 -2.81 -0.12 9.25
C TYR A 118 -3.36 0.55 10.51
N ARG A 119 -4.48 1.28 10.36
CA ARG A 119 -5.08 2.07 11.44
C ARG A 119 -6.38 1.43 11.93
N VAL A 120 -6.48 1.25 13.24
CA VAL A 120 -7.65 0.72 13.92
C VAL A 120 -8.14 1.71 14.97
N LEU A 121 -9.43 2.03 14.97
CA LEU A 121 -10.09 2.80 16.01
C LEU A 121 -10.69 1.80 17.00
N ASN A 122 -10.09 1.69 18.18
CA ASN A 122 -10.43 0.68 19.17
C ASN A 122 -11.19 1.29 20.36
N ARG A 123 -12.47 1.61 20.14
CA ARG A 123 -13.38 2.15 21.15
C ARG A 123 -14.84 1.77 20.82
N PRO A 124 -15.80 1.90 21.75
CA PRO A 124 -17.18 1.46 21.52
C PRO A 124 -17.87 2.12 20.32
N LEU A 125 -17.68 3.43 20.15
CA LEU A 125 -18.36 4.21 19.10
C LEU A 125 -17.47 4.47 17.88
N ARG A 126 -18.07 4.29 16.70
CA ARG A 126 -17.42 4.63 15.42
C ARG A 126 -17.13 6.13 15.32
N SER A 127 -16.20 6.50 14.45
CA SER A 127 -15.98 7.89 14.05
C SER A 127 -16.68 8.19 12.73
N ALA A 128 -17.51 9.24 12.69
CA ALA A 128 -18.13 9.69 11.45
C ALA A 128 -17.10 10.27 10.48
N LEU A 129 -16.10 11.00 11.00
CA LEU A 129 -15.09 11.71 10.19
C LEU A 129 -14.03 10.77 9.62
N GLN A 130 -13.62 9.75 10.38
CA GLN A 130 -12.55 8.84 9.99
C GLN A 130 -13.07 7.57 9.31
N ARG A 131 -14.37 7.45 9.05
CA ARG A 131 -15.02 6.20 8.60
C ARG A 131 -14.42 5.56 7.34
N ASN A 132 -13.81 6.36 6.47
CA ASN A 132 -13.15 5.93 5.24
C ASN A 132 -11.64 5.70 5.41
N TYR A 133 -11.09 6.01 6.58
CA TYR A 133 -9.65 6.14 6.82
C TYR A 133 -9.15 5.24 7.97
N ILE A 134 -10.07 4.55 8.65
CA ILE A 134 -9.76 3.73 9.81
C ILE A 134 -10.69 2.53 9.90
N TRP A 135 -10.20 1.41 10.43
CA TRP A 135 -11.05 0.29 10.78
C TRP A 135 -11.56 0.43 12.21
N HIS A 136 -12.87 0.59 12.40
CA HIS A 136 -13.48 0.56 13.72
C HIS A 136 -13.61 -0.87 14.25
N VAL A 137 -13.06 -1.11 15.45
CA VAL A 137 -13.16 -2.36 16.21
C VAL A 137 -13.68 -2.04 17.61
N PRO A 138 -14.98 -2.31 17.90
CA PRO A 138 -15.59 -1.91 19.18
C PRO A 138 -15.34 -2.88 20.34
N HIS A 139 -14.48 -3.88 20.15
CA HIS A 139 -14.20 -4.92 21.15
C HIS A 139 -12.92 -4.54 21.89
N GLU A 140 -12.84 -4.83 23.18
CA GLU A 140 -11.58 -4.78 23.90
C GLU A 140 -10.58 -5.78 23.29
N LEU A 141 -9.31 -5.37 23.20
CA LEU A 141 -8.26 -6.16 22.56
C LEU A 141 -7.12 -6.43 23.55
N LYS A 142 -6.65 -7.68 23.61
CA LYS A 142 -5.47 -8.10 24.36
C LYS A 142 -4.19 -7.63 23.66
N LEU A 143 -3.76 -6.41 23.94
CA LEU A 143 -2.66 -5.75 23.21
C LEU A 143 -1.33 -6.47 23.38
N GLU A 144 -1.06 -7.01 24.57
CA GLU A 144 0.18 -7.72 24.89
C GLU A 144 0.33 -8.96 24.01
N ALA A 145 -0.73 -9.78 23.91
CA ALA A 145 -0.74 -10.95 23.04
C ALA A 145 -0.55 -10.58 21.56
N MET A 146 -1.10 -9.44 21.13
CA MET A 146 -0.91 -8.95 19.75
C MET A 146 0.53 -8.49 19.51
N GLN A 147 1.20 -7.92 20.51
CA GLN A 147 2.61 -7.56 20.45
C GLN A 147 3.52 -8.80 20.38
N GLU A 148 3.25 -9.83 21.17
CA GLU A 148 3.97 -11.11 21.08
C GLU A 148 3.82 -11.74 19.68
N ALA A 149 2.61 -11.74 19.13
CA ALA A 149 2.35 -12.25 17.79
C ALA A 149 3.09 -11.46 16.68
N LEU A 150 3.30 -10.16 16.85
CA LEU A 150 4.06 -9.34 15.90
C LEU A 150 5.54 -9.72 15.87
N GLU A 151 6.13 -10.07 17.02
CA GLU A 151 7.52 -10.56 17.07
C GLU A 151 7.67 -11.91 16.35
N ILE A 152 6.66 -12.79 16.41
CA ILE A 152 6.65 -14.05 15.65
C ILE A 152 6.64 -13.80 14.13
N LEU A 153 5.86 -12.82 13.68
CA LEU A 153 5.73 -12.49 12.25
C LEU A 153 6.98 -11.80 11.69
N LYS A 154 7.81 -11.19 12.53
CA LYS A 154 9.03 -10.48 12.11
C LYS A 154 10.09 -11.48 11.61
N GLY A 155 10.87 -11.06 10.62
CA GLY A 155 11.92 -11.90 10.01
C GLY A 155 11.51 -12.48 8.65
N GLU A 156 12.26 -13.49 8.20
CA GLU A 156 12.05 -14.15 6.91
C GLU A 156 11.20 -15.40 7.06
N HIS A 157 10.05 -15.41 6.38
CA HIS A 157 9.08 -16.51 6.46
C HIS A 157 8.37 -16.72 5.14
N ASP A 158 7.77 -17.91 4.96
CA ASP A 158 6.76 -18.12 3.94
C ASP A 158 5.42 -17.52 4.39
N PHE A 159 5.02 -16.39 3.81
CA PHE A 159 3.78 -15.70 4.16
C PHE A 159 2.57 -16.18 3.35
N LYS A 160 2.60 -17.37 2.75
CA LYS A 160 1.49 -17.92 1.96
C LYS A 160 0.17 -17.99 2.73
N ALA A 161 0.21 -18.29 4.04
CA ALA A 161 -0.97 -18.27 4.91
C ALA A 161 -1.64 -16.89 4.97
N PHE A 162 -0.88 -15.82 4.73
CA PHE A 162 -1.38 -14.44 4.71
C PHE A 162 -1.61 -13.92 3.30
N GLN A 163 -1.52 -14.74 2.25
CA GLN A 163 -1.81 -14.32 0.87
C GLN A 163 -3.30 -14.44 0.53
N ALA A 164 -3.79 -13.57 -0.34
CA ALA A 164 -5.07 -13.77 -1.03
C ALA A 164 -5.12 -15.11 -1.81
N SER A 165 -6.14 -15.92 -1.55
CA SER A 165 -6.40 -17.18 -2.26
C SER A 165 -6.46 -16.97 -3.78
N GLY A 166 -6.01 -17.96 -4.54
CA GLY A 166 -6.04 -17.92 -6.01
C GLY A 166 -5.01 -17.00 -6.68
N THR A 167 -4.14 -16.33 -5.91
CA THR A 167 -3.06 -15.50 -6.48
C THR A 167 -1.86 -16.37 -6.88
N LYS A 168 -1.44 -16.30 -8.14
CA LYS A 168 -0.23 -16.97 -8.64
C LYS A 168 0.99 -16.09 -8.42
N VAL A 169 1.84 -16.45 -7.46
CA VAL A 169 3.17 -15.83 -7.26
C VAL A 169 4.23 -16.93 -7.28
N LYS A 170 5.42 -16.63 -7.81
CA LYS A 170 6.51 -17.61 -7.89
C LYS A 170 7.13 -17.94 -6.53
N ASN A 171 7.15 -16.98 -5.62
CA ASN A 171 7.72 -17.11 -4.28
C ASN A 171 6.90 -16.29 -3.28
N THR A 172 6.50 -16.94 -2.19
CA THR A 172 5.73 -16.39 -1.06
C THR A 172 6.60 -16.00 0.14
N VAL A 173 7.90 -16.31 0.10
CA VAL A 173 8.86 -15.90 1.12
C VAL A 173 9.10 -14.41 1.08
N ARG A 174 8.96 -13.73 2.22
CA ARG A 174 9.27 -12.31 2.39
C ARG A 174 10.05 -12.10 3.68
N THR A 175 10.76 -10.98 3.75
CA THR A 175 11.48 -10.58 4.95
C THR A 175 10.78 -9.34 5.52
N LEU A 176 10.17 -9.50 6.69
CA LEU A 176 9.50 -8.44 7.44
C LEU A 176 10.51 -7.81 8.41
N PHE A 177 11.08 -6.68 8.01
CA PHE A 177 12.09 -5.94 8.78
C PHE A 177 11.49 -5.28 10.03
N ARG A 178 10.24 -4.81 9.93
CA ARG A 178 9.51 -4.15 11.02
C ARG A 178 8.09 -4.70 11.07
N ALA A 179 7.64 -5.04 12.27
CA ALA A 179 6.28 -5.43 12.60
C ALA A 179 6.01 -4.93 14.01
N GLU A 180 5.27 -3.83 14.15
CA GLU A 180 5.03 -3.23 15.46
C GLU A 180 3.63 -2.64 15.55
N MET A 181 3.18 -2.41 16.78
CA MET A 181 1.91 -1.75 17.08
C MET A 181 2.14 -0.66 18.12
N ALA A 182 1.57 0.52 17.87
CA ALA A 182 1.57 1.62 18.81
C ALA A 182 0.14 2.12 19.07
N LYS A 183 -0.17 2.36 20.35
CA LYS A 183 -1.37 3.10 20.74
C LYS A 183 -1.10 4.60 20.61
N LYS A 184 -2.00 5.31 19.93
CA LYS A 184 -1.99 6.75 19.72
C LYS A 184 -3.19 7.39 20.41
N PRO A 185 -3.18 8.72 20.64
CA PRO A 185 -4.32 9.44 21.20
C PRO A 185 -5.62 9.16 20.42
N GLY A 186 -6.75 9.20 21.13
CA GLY A 186 -8.07 8.96 20.54
C GLY A 186 -8.40 7.48 20.27
N ASP A 187 -7.81 6.57 21.04
CA ASP A 187 -8.03 5.11 20.95
C ASP A 187 -7.64 4.51 19.60
N VAL A 188 -6.63 5.08 18.96
CA VAL A 188 -6.14 4.61 17.66
C VAL A 188 -4.96 3.67 17.87
N LEU A 189 -5.04 2.46 17.32
CA LEU A 189 -3.91 1.55 17.16
C LEU A 189 -3.36 1.71 15.75
N ILE A 190 -2.04 1.87 15.63
CA ILE A 190 -1.33 1.89 14.35
C ILE A 190 -0.40 0.69 14.32
N PHE A 191 -0.62 -0.19 13.34
CA PHE A 191 0.31 -1.27 12.99
C PHE A 191 1.24 -0.78 11.89
N THR A 192 2.55 -0.95 12.08
CA THR A 192 3.55 -0.56 11.10
C THR A 192 4.30 -1.80 10.60
N PHE A 193 4.30 -1.99 9.29
CA PHE A 193 4.97 -3.10 8.63
C PHE A 193 5.96 -2.61 7.59
N GLU A 194 7.22 -3.03 7.69
CA GLU A 194 8.24 -2.78 6.67
C GLU A 194 8.80 -4.11 6.15
N ALA A 195 8.74 -4.33 4.84
CA ALA A 195 9.25 -5.55 4.22
C ALA A 195 9.92 -5.29 2.86
N ASN A 196 10.73 -6.26 2.41
CA ASN A 196 11.28 -6.28 1.05
C ASN A 196 10.20 -6.42 -0.04
N GLY A 197 9.00 -6.87 0.34
CA GLY A 197 7.81 -6.87 -0.49
C GLY A 197 6.63 -7.47 0.25
N PHE A 198 5.43 -7.28 -0.30
CA PHE A 198 4.20 -7.83 0.27
C PHE A 198 3.46 -8.65 -0.77
N LEU A 199 2.83 -9.73 -0.31
CA LEU A 199 1.88 -10.50 -1.11
C LEU A 199 0.53 -9.78 -1.17
N ARG A 200 -0.31 -10.13 -2.15
CA ARG A 200 -1.67 -9.58 -2.23
C ARG A 200 -2.43 -9.90 -0.94
N TYR A 201 -3.03 -8.88 -0.32
CA TYR A 201 -3.71 -8.92 0.98
C TYR A 201 -2.85 -9.26 2.20
N MET A 202 -1.53 -9.40 2.07
CA MET A 202 -0.64 -9.81 3.17
C MET A 202 -0.84 -9.00 4.45
N VAL A 203 -0.68 -7.67 4.37
CA VAL A 203 -0.85 -6.79 5.53
C VAL A 203 -2.25 -6.92 6.13
N ARG A 204 -3.29 -6.95 5.29
CA ARG A 204 -4.70 -7.03 5.73
C ARG A 204 -5.04 -8.36 6.39
N ASN A 205 -4.46 -9.46 5.90
CA ASN A 205 -4.65 -10.79 6.50
C ASN A 205 -3.88 -10.92 7.81
N MET A 206 -2.66 -10.39 7.90
CA MET A 206 -1.91 -10.33 9.16
C MET A 206 -2.69 -9.52 10.21
N VAL A 207 -3.10 -8.28 9.88
CA VAL A 207 -3.86 -7.43 10.81
C VAL A 207 -5.18 -8.04 11.19
N GLY A 208 -5.93 -8.63 10.26
CA GLY A 208 -7.20 -9.27 10.59
C GLY A 208 -7.04 -10.48 11.52
N THR A 209 -5.97 -11.27 11.34
CA THR A 209 -5.61 -12.37 12.25
C THR A 209 -5.19 -11.85 13.62
N LEU A 210 -4.38 -10.78 13.68
CA LEU A 210 -3.98 -10.13 14.94
C LEU A 210 -5.19 -9.56 15.69
N ILE A 211 -6.19 -9.01 14.99
CA ILE A 211 -7.42 -8.53 15.62
C ILE A 211 -8.28 -9.70 16.12
N ASP A 212 -8.35 -10.82 15.40
CA ASP A 212 -9.03 -12.03 15.90
C ASP A 212 -8.30 -12.61 17.13
N LEU A 213 -6.97 -12.59 17.18
CA LEU A 213 -6.17 -12.91 18.38
C LEU A 213 -6.45 -11.94 19.53
N GLY A 214 -6.47 -10.63 19.27
CA GLY A 214 -6.78 -9.62 20.28
C GLY A 214 -8.16 -9.80 20.91
N LYS A 215 -9.12 -10.33 20.14
CA LYS A 215 -10.46 -10.72 20.61
C LYS A 215 -10.51 -12.07 21.33
N GLY A 216 -9.39 -12.78 21.42
CA GLY A 216 -9.27 -14.09 22.07
C GLY A 216 -9.70 -15.28 21.23
N LYS A 217 -9.82 -15.15 19.90
CA LYS A 217 -10.14 -16.29 19.01
C LYS A 217 -8.94 -17.17 18.69
N PHE A 218 -7.74 -16.63 18.83
CA PHE A 218 -6.48 -17.34 18.65
C PHE A 218 -5.60 -17.13 19.88
N SER A 219 -4.78 -18.13 20.20
CA SER A 219 -3.61 -17.97 21.05
C SER A 219 -2.41 -17.48 20.25
N VAL A 220 -1.37 -17.01 20.95
CA VAL A 220 -0.10 -16.61 20.33
C VAL A 220 0.56 -17.79 19.60
N ASP A 221 0.51 -19.00 20.16
CA ASP A 221 1.07 -20.19 19.52
C ASP A 221 0.34 -20.56 18.22
N GLN A 222 -0.97 -20.36 18.16
CA GLN A 222 -1.72 -20.57 16.91
C GLN A 222 -1.29 -19.62 15.80
N ILE A 223 -0.74 -18.43 16.10
CA ILE A 223 -0.16 -17.55 15.07
C ILE A 223 1.06 -18.19 14.42
N ARG A 224 1.92 -18.83 15.21
CA ARG A 224 3.08 -19.58 14.71
C ARG A 224 2.62 -20.72 13.82
N GLU A 225 1.64 -21.51 14.29
CA GLU A 225 1.07 -22.61 13.50
C GLU A 225 0.44 -22.14 12.18
N ILE A 226 -0.26 -20.99 12.18
CA ILE A 226 -0.83 -20.40 10.97
C ILE A 226 0.28 -20.04 9.98
N LEU A 227 1.33 -19.35 10.44
CA LEU A 227 2.46 -18.95 9.60
C LEU A 227 3.13 -20.18 8.97
N GLU A 228 3.47 -21.18 9.79
CA GLU A 228 4.14 -22.40 9.36
C GLU A 228 3.27 -23.28 8.43
N SER A 229 1.96 -23.32 8.67
CA SER A 229 1.04 -24.12 7.87
C SER A 229 0.96 -23.71 6.40
N CYS A 230 1.32 -22.46 6.09
CA CYS A 230 1.18 -21.88 4.75
C CYS A 230 -0.27 -21.95 4.19
N ASP A 231 -1.27 -22.11 5.07
CA ASP A 231 -2.67 -22.31 4.72
C ASP A 231 -3.51 -21.08 5.06
N ARG A 232 -4.01 -20.40 4.02
CA ARG A 232 -4.85 -19.21 4.16
C ARG A 232 -6.14 -19.49 4.93
N GLN A 233 -6.68 -20.71 4.93
CA GLN A 233 -7.92 -21.01 5.63
C GLN A 233 -7.77 -20.99 7.16
N LYS A 234 -6.54 -21.18 7.67
CA LYS A 234 -6.25 -21.11 9.10
C LYS A 234 -6.07 -19.68 9.61
N ALA A 235 -5.72 -18.75 8.72
CA ALA A 235 -5.59 -17.33 9.06
C ALA A 235 -6.97 -16.68 9.25
N GLY A 236 -7.00 -15.61 10.04
CA GLY A 236 -8.22 -14.88 10.37
C GLY A 236 -8.86 -14.14 9.18
N MET A 237 -9.81 -13.27 9.52
CA MET A 237 -10.49 -12.47 8.49
C MET A 237 -9.52 -11.57 7.71
N THR A 238 -9.87 -11.21 6.48
CA THR A 238 -9.15 -10.14 5.77
C THR A 238 -9.62 -8.80 6.30
N ALA A 239 -8.71 -8.01 6.87
CA ALA A 239 -9.05 -6.68 7.36
C ALA A 239 -9.57 -5.76 6.22
N PRO A 240 -10.51 -4.84 6.50
CA PRO A 240 -11.00 -3.87 5.50
C PRO A 240 -9.88 -3.05 4.84
N ALA A 241 -10.06 -2.65 3.58
CA ALA A 241 -9.03 -1.89 2.87
C ALA A 241 -8.81 -0.47 3.42
N ARG A 242 -9.89 0.17 3.88
CA ARG A 242 -9.94 1.57 4.38
C ARG A 242 -9.04 1.90 5.58
N GLY A 243 -8.46 0.89 6.23
CA GLY A 243 -7.50 1.10 7.31
C GLY A 243 -6.05 1.11 6.83
N LEU A 244 -5.77 0.69 5.59
CA LEU A 244 -4.43 0.44 5.08
C LEU A 244 -3.90 1.62 4.26
N TYR A 245 -2.64 1.98 4.53
CA TYR A 245 -1.91 3.05 3.87
C TYR A 245 -0.55 2.55 3.41
N LEU A 246 -0.21 2.76 2.14
CA LEU A 246 1.21 2.74 1.72
C LEU A 246 1.85 4.06 2.15
N VAL A 247 2.72 4.01 3.14
CA VAL A 247 3.30 5.21 3.77
C VAL A 247 4.60 5.62 3.10
N GLU A 248 5.43 4.66 2.72
CA GLU A 248 6.77 4.93 2.19
C GLU A 248 7.25 3.82 1.26
N VAL A 249 8.04 4.20 0.26
CA VAL A 249 8.81 3.27 -0.58
C VAL A 249 10.27 3.68 -0.54
N LYS A 250 11.14 2.77 -0.11
CA LYS A 250 12.58 3.03 0.07
C LYS A 250 13.36 2.48 -1.13
N TYR A 251 14.33 3.27 -1.61
CA TYR A 251 15.17 2.98 -2.80
C TYR A 251 16.64 2.82 -2.45
#